data_AF-A0A8T5PH44-F1
#
_entry.id   AF-A0A8T5PH44-F1
#
_cell.length_a   1.000
_cell.length_b   1.000
_cell.length_c   1.000
_cell.angle_alpha   90.00
_cell.angle_beta   90.00
_cell.angle_gamma   90.00
#
_symmetry.space_group_name_H-M   'P 1'
#
loop_
_entity.id
_entity.type
_entity.pdbx_description
1 polymer ?
#
loop_
_entity_poly.entity_id
_entity_poly.type
_entity_poly.pdbx_seq_one_letter_code
_entity_poly.pdbx_strand_id
1 'polypeptide(L)'
;MVQKEDGLAVYKIEDVVKAIEYGAVETLLISESFNWVKFKLSCQCGFKTEKAGRKGDVFRCPNCGALLNIQEQQELADVLAEKVKEMGGNVEIISKDSREGSSLKEIGGIGAILRYRLS
;
A
#
# COMPACT_ATOMS: atom_id res chain seq x y z
N MET A 1 -35.08 -1.47 -2.72
CA MET A 1 -34.06 -1.50 -3.80
C MET A 1 -33.22 -0.24 -3.61
N VAL A 2 -32.12 -0.32 -2.85
CA VAL A 2 -31.26 0.85 -2.63
C VAL A 2 -30.06 0.66 -3.54
N GLN A 3 -30.05 1.39 -4.65
CA GLN A 3 -28.86 1.54 -5.49
C GLN A 3 -27.80 2.24 -4.63
N LYS A 4 -26.72 1.53 -4.31
CA LYS A 4 -25.52 2.12 -3.72
C LYS A 4 -24.39 1.91 -4.72
N GLU A 5 -24.29 2.84 -5.65
CA GLU A 5 -23.12 3.00 -6.51
C GLU A 5 -21.96 3.61 -5.68
N ASP A 6 -21.52 2.91 -4.63
CA ASP A 6 -20.49 3.35 -3.68
C ASP A 6 -19.06 3.21 -4.28
N GLY A 7 -18.85 3.72 -5.51
CA GLY A 7 -17.56 3.70 -6.21
C GLY A 7 -16.48 4.62 -5.61
N LEU A 8 -16.66 5.09 -4.38
CA LEU A 8 -15.73 5.96 -3.65
C LEU A 8 -14.88 5.18 -2.63
N ALA A 9 -14.92 3.85 -2.65
CA ALA A 9 -14.03 3.02 -1.84
C ALA A 9 -13.16 2.15 -2.73
N VAL A 10 -11.86 2.13 -2.45
CA VAL A 10 -10.90 1.22 -3.09
C VAL A 10 -10.21 0.38 -2.03
N TYR A 11 -9.88 -0.84 -2.41
CA TYR A 11 -9.20 -1.83 -1.57
C TYR A 11 -8.18 -2.54 -2.45
N LYS A 12 -7.28 -3.32 -1.83
CA LYS A 12 -6.03 -3.83 -2.41
C LYS A 12 -4.96 -2.75 -2.53
N ILE A 13 -3.73 -3.16 -2.25
CA ILE A 13 -2.54 -2.32 -2.26
C ILE A 13 -2.35 -1.58 -3.60
N GLU A 14 -2.55 -2.24 -4.73
CA GLU A 14 -2.31 -1.65 -6.05
C GLU A 14 -3.28 -0.51 -6.37
N ASP A 15 -4.57 -0.71 -6.08
CA ASP A 15 -5.61 0.29 -6.35
C ASP A 15 -5.53 1.45 -5.36
N VAL A 16 -5.19 1.16 -4.09
CA VAL A 16 -4.93 2.20 -3.08
C VAL A 16 -3.70 3.04 -3.44
N VAL A 17 -2.58 2.42 -3.84
CA VAL A 17 -1.38 3.17 -4.25
C VAL A 17 -1.68 4.07 -5.44
N LYS A 18 -2.38 3.58 -6.46
CA LYS A 18 -2.83 4.41 -7.58
C LYS A 18 -3.69 5.57 -7.11
N ALA A 19 -4.67 5.32 -6.24
CA ALA A 19 -5.53 6.38 -5.71
C ALA A 19 -4.75 7.47 -4.97
N ILE A 20 -3.74 7.09 -4.20
CA ILE A 20 -2.83 8.02 -3.53
C ILE A 20 -2.03 8.80 -4.58
N GLU A 21 -1.51 8.15 -5.61
CA GLU A 21 -0.77 8.82 -6.70
C GLU A 21 -1.61 9.87 -7.44
N TYR A 22 -2.91 9.63 -7.62
CA TYR A 22 -3.84 10.61 -8.20
C TYR A 22 -4.29 11.68 -7.19
N GLY A 23 -3.90 11.60 -5.92
CA GLY A 23 -4.38 12.51 -4.87
C GLY A 23 -5.89 12.39 -4.63
N ALA A 24 -6.49 11.25 -4.99
CA ALA A 24 -7.92 11.01 -4.88
C ALA A 24 -8.33 10.56 -3.48
N VAL A 25 -7.38 10.24 -2.59
CA VAL A 25 -7.67 9.69 -1.26
C VAL A 25 -8.13 10.78 -0.29
N GLU A 26 -9.32 10.58 0.27
CA GLU A 26 -9.83 11.35 1.41
C GLU A 26 -9.30 10.78 2.71
N THR A 27 -9.49 9.48 2.92
CA THR A 27 -9.09 8.78 4.15
C THR A 27 -8.48 7.43 3.80
N LEU A 28 -7.23 7.23 4.20
CA LEU A 28 -6.53 5.95 4.11
C LEU A 28 -6.84 5.11 5.34
N LEU A 29 -7.28 3.86 5.14
CA LEU A 29 -7.58 2.90 6.19
C LEU A 29 -6.50 1.81 6.18
N ILE A 30 -5.74 1.70 7.27
CA ILE A 30 -4.66 0.70 7.40
C ILE A 30 -4.97 -0.20 8.59
N SER A 31 -5.00 -1.51 8.37
CA SER A 31 -5.10 -2.46 9.47
C SER A 31 -3.77 -2.54 10.23
N GLU A 32 -3.82 -2.67 11.56
CA GLU A 32 -2.63 -3.02 12.36
C GLU A 32 -1.94 -4.33 11.93
N SER A 33 -2.68 -5.19 11.22
CA SER A 33 -2.13 -6.44 10.67
C SER A 33 -1.40 -6.27 9.33
N PHE A 34 -1.37 -5.06 8.77
CA PHE A 34 -0.71 -4.75 7.49
C PHE A 34 0.81 -4.67 7.66
N ASN A 35 1.50 -5.74 7.26
CA ASN A 35 2.94 -5.93 7.48
C ASN A 35 3.77 -5.87 6.19
N TRP A 36 3.31 -5.09 5.20
CA TRP A 36 4.04 -4.90 3.95
C TRP A 36 5.21 -3.93 4.14
N VAL A 37 6.29 -4.20 3.41
CA VAL A 37 7.53 -3.43 3.47
C VAL A 37 7.89 -2.98 2.05
N LYS A 38 8.28 -1.72 1.91
CA LYS A 38 8.89 -1.16 0.72
C LYS A 38 10.39 -1.42 0.76
N PHE A 39 10.88 -2.17 -0.23
CA PHE A 39 12.30 -2.48 -0.39
C PHE A 39 12.89 -1.63 -1.51
N LYS A 40 13.95 -0.86 -1.20
CA LYS A 40 14.83 -0.32 -2.24
C LYS A 40 15.89 -1.36 -2.55
N LEU A 41 15.86 -1.86 -3.78
CA LEU A 41 16.71 -2.95 -4.24
C LEU A 41 17.74 -2.40 -5.22
N SER A 42 18.98 -2.86 -5.08
CA SER A 42 20.06 -2.56 -6.01
C SER A 42 20.81 -3.83 -6.40
N CYS A 43 21.28 -3.88 -7.64
CA CYS A 43 22.13 -4.94 -8.17
C CYS A 43 23.50 -4.39 -8.51
N GLN A 44 24.51 -5.26 -8.43
CA GLN A 44 25.87 -4.94 -8.87
C GLN A 44 25.97 -4.63 -10.36
N CYS A 45 25.03 -5.13 -11.19
CA CYS A 45 24.97 -4.78 -12.62
C CYS A 45 24.41 -3.37 -12.89
N GLY A 46 24.12 -2.58 -11.85
CA GLY A 46 23.57 -1.23 -11.94
C GLY A 46 22.04 -1.17 -11.90
N PHE A 47 21.33 -2.31 -11.92
CA PHE A 47 19.87 -2.34 -11.84
C PHE A 47 19.38 -1.88 -10.47
N LYS A 48 18.47 -0.91 -10.41
CA LYS A 48 17.82 -0.41 -9.20
C LYS A 48 16.31 -0.47 -9.37
N THR A 49 15.60 -0.89 -8.33
CA THR A 49 14.14 -0.96 -8.35
C THR A 49 13.57 -0.83 -6.94
N GLU A 50 12.31 -0.45 -6.84
CA GLU A 50 11.57 -0.41 -5.59
C GLU A 50 10.45 -1.45 -5.69
N LYS A 51 10.33 -2.32 -4.69
CA LYS A 51 9.27 -3.33 -4.65
C LYS A 51 8.62 -3.38 -3.28
N ALA A 52 7.31 -3.60 -3.26
CA ALA A 52 6.58 -3.95 -2.04
C ALA A 52 6.63 -5.47 -1.86
N GLY A 53 6.87 -5.93 -0.64
CA GLY A 53 6.88 -7.35 -0.29
C GLY A 53 6.72 -7.56 1.20
N ARG A 54 7.03 -8.77 1.66
CA ARG A 54 7.07 -9.14 3.09
C ARG A 54 8.50 -9.25 3.58
N LYS A 55 8.69 -9.09 4.89
CA LYS A 55 9.98 -9.35 5.56
C LYS A 55 10.41 -10.79 5.24
N GLY A 56 11.56 -10.97 4.60
CA GLY A 56 12.11 -12.27 4.19
C GLY A 56 12.01 -12.59 2.70
N ASP A 57 11.40 -11.73 1.88
CA ASP A 57 11.37 -11.93 0.43
C ASP A 57 12.77 -11.84 -0.19
N VAL A 58 13.03 -12.76 -1.13
CA VAL A 58 14.29 -12.83 -1.87
C VAL A 58 14.03 -12.38 -3.31
N PHE A 59 14.69 -11.29 -3.71
CA PHE A 59 14.49 -10.70 -5.03
C PHE A 59 15.66 -11.03 -5.98
N ARG A 60 15.34 -11.37 -7.22
CA ARG A 60 16.31 -11.62 -8.30
C ARG A 60 16.31 -10.50 -9.32
N CYS A 61 17.50 -10.18 -9.82
CA CYS A 61 17.69 -9.17 -10.85
C CYS A 61 17.21 -9.72 -12.21
N PRO A 62 16.31 -9.02 -12.92
CA PRO A 62 15.87 -9.44 -14.25
C PRO A 62 16.97 -9.28 -15.31
N ASN A 63 17.98 -8.45 -15.06
CA ASN A 63 19.02 -8.15 -16.04
C ASN A 63 20.16 -9.18 -16.06
N CYS A 64 20.62 -9.63 -14.89
CA CYS A 64 21.76 -10.55 -14.77
C CYS A 64 21.46 -11.83 -13.97
N GLY A 65 20.25 -11.99 -13.42
CA GLY A 65 19.87 -13.17 -12.63
C GLY A 65 20.43 -13.23 -11.21
N ALA A 66 21.31 -12.31 -10.82
CA ALA A 66 21.88 -12.25 -9.47
C ALA A 66 20.83 -11.87 -8.40
N LEU A 67 21.12 -12.16 -7.14
CA LEU A 67 20.31 -11.69 -6.01
C LEU A 67 20.41 -10.17 -5.88
N LEU A 68 19.28 -9.50 -5.68
CA LEU A 68 19.24 -8.07 -5.42
C LEU A 68 19.61 -7.80 -3.96
N ASN A 69 20.44 -6.78 -3.74
CA ASN A 69 20.77 -6.29 -2.42
C ASN A 69 19.69 -5.31 -1.95
N ILE A 70 19.17 -5.56 -0.75
CA ILE A 70 18.27 -4.64 -0.07
C ILE A 70 19.11 -3.48 0.48
N GLN A 71 18.91 -2.29 -0.06
CA GLN A 71 19.55 -1.07 0.42
C GLN A 71 18.76 -0.44 1.56
N GLU A 72 17.43 -0.47 1.47
CA GLU A 72 16.55 0.17 2.42
C GLU A 72 15.26 -0.65 2.58
N GLN A 73 14.74 -0.68 3.81
CA GLN A 73 13.47 -1.30 4.17
C GLN A 73 12.67 -0.25 4.93
N GLN A 74 11.47 0.07 4.44
CA GLN A 74 10.55 0.99 5.11
C GLN A 74 9.18 0.32 5.23
N GLU A 75 8.50 0.50 6.35
CA GLU A 75 7.15 -0.03 6.50
C GLU A 75 6.24 0.70 5.52
N LEU A 76 5.54 -0.08 4.69
CA LEU A 76 4.76 0.51 3.62
C LEU A 76 3.59 1.32 4.16
N ALA A 77 3.05 0.92 5.33
CA ALA A 77 2.03 1.67 6.05
C ALA A 77 2.46 3.13 6.27
N ASP A 78 3.66 3.34 6.81
CA ASP A 78 4.19 4.67 7.11
C ASP A 78 4.40 5.49 5.84
N VAL A 79 5.03 4.88 4.83
CA VAL A 79 5.28 5.54 3.54
C VAL A 79 3.98 6.03 2.88
N LEU A 80 2.92 5.21 2.91
CA LEU A 80 1.63 5.60 2.35
C LEU A 80 0.90 6.61 3.22
N ALA A 81 1.00 6.49 4.54
CA ALA A 81 0.40 7.41 5.49
C ALA A 81 1.00 8.83 5.36
N GLU A 82 2.33 8.93 5.27
CA GLU A 82 3.02 10.20 5.03
C GLU A 82 2.55 10.84 3.72
N LYS A 83 2.57 10.06 2.62
CA LYS A 83 2.16 10.56 1.30
C LYS A 83 0.70 11.06 1.27
N VAL A 84 -0.21 10.36 1.93
CA VAL A 84 -1.63 10.79 2.04
C VAL A 84 -1.75 12.08 2.85
N LYS A 85 -1.02 12.21 3.96
CA LYS A 85 -0.99 13.45 4.76
C LYS A 85 -0.43 14.63 3.97
N GLU A 86 0.64 14.42 3.20
CA GLU A 86 1.22 15.45 2.31
C GLU A 86 0.21 15.92 1.24
N MET A 87 -0.67 15.04 0.79
CA MET A 87 -1.75 15.35 -0.16
C MET A 87 -3.04 15.85 0.53
N GLY A 88 -2.97 16.15 1.83
CA GLY A 88 -4.06 16.68 2.64
C GLY A 88 -5.18 15.67 2.93
N GLY A 89 -4.90 14.38 2.82
CA GLY A 89 -5.83 13.32 3.23
C GLY A 89 -5.62 12.90 4.69
N ASN A 90 -6.56 12.09 5.19
CA ASN A 90 -6.56 11.54 6.53
C ASN A 90 -6.02 10.11 6.53
N VAL A 91 -5.54 9.66 7.69
CA VAL A 91 -5.07 8.27 7.89
C VAL A 91 -5.69 7.75 9.17
N GLU A 92 -6.38 6.62 9.09
CA GLU A 92 -6.93 5.90 10.24
C GLU A 92 -6.34 4.49 10.33
N ILE A 93 -5.91 4.13 11.54
CA ILE A 93 -5.39 2.81 11.86
C ILE A 93 -6.52 2.00 12.49
N ILE A 94 -6.82 0.85 11.87
CA ILE A 94 -7.91 -0.03 12.28
C ILE A 94 -7.34 -1.21 13.06
N SER A 95 -7.74 -1.34 14.31
CA SER A 95 -7.29 -2.45 15.17
C SER A 95 -7.82 -3.79 14.67
N LYS A 96 -6.95 -4.80 14.70
CA LYS A 96 -7.25 -6.15 14.19
C LYS A 96 -8.36 -6.88 14.96
N ASP A 97 -8.66 -6.45 16.19
CA ASP A 97 -9.63 -7.08 17.08
C ASP A 97 -11.06 -6.55 16.89
N SER A 98 -11.24 -5.58 15.98
CA SER A 98 -12.56 -5.05 15.58
C SER A 98 -13.20 -5.90 14.45
N ARG A 99 -14.52 -5.80 14.29
CA ARG A 99 -15.24 -6.48 13.19
C ARG A 99 -14.79 -5.92 11.83
N GLU A 100 -14.57 -4.60 11.80
CA GLU A 100 -14.08 -3.83 10.67
C GLU A 100 -12.65 -4.24 10.31
N GLY A 101 -11.77 -4.42 11.31
CA GLY A 101 -10.40 -4.87 11.12
C GLY A 101 -10.30 -6.31 10.60
N SER A 102 -11.20 -7.20 11.03
CA SER A 102 -11.29 -8.56 10.48
C SER A 102 -11.65 -8.54 9.00
N SER A 103 -12.63 -7.71 8.61
CA SER A 103 -13.04 -7.55 7.21
C SER A 103 -11.93 -6.91 6.37
N LEU A 104 -11.23 -5.89 6.91
CA LEU A 104 -10.12 -5.21 6.24
C LEU A 104 -8.95 -6.16 6.01
N LYS A 105 -8.66 -7.04 6.96
CA LYS A 105 -7.64 -8.08 6.84
C LYS A 105 -7.94 -9.06 5.71
N GLU A 106 -9.19 -9.48 5.55
CA GLU A 106 -9.61 -10.39 4.47
C GLU A 106 -9.40 -9.79 3.06
N ILE A 107 -9.48 -8.46 2.93
CA ILE A 107 -9.27 -7.75 1.65
C ILE A 107 -7.84 -7.23 1.45
N GLY A 108 -6.89 -7.63 2.31
CA GLY A 108 -5.47 -7.31 2.16
C GLY A 108 -4.91 -6.31 3.17
N GLY A 109 -5.68 -5.92 4.18
CA GLY A 109 -5.26 -5.10 5.32
C GLY A 109 -5.14 -3.60 5.02
N ILE A 110 -5.56 -3.15 3.84
CA ILE A 110 -5.49 -1.75 3.41
C ILE A 110 -6.68 -1.39 2.52
N GLY A 111 -7.21 -0.19 2.71
CA GLY A 111 -8.28 0.39 1.89
C GLY A 111 -8.22 1.91 1.93
N ALA A 112 -8.98 2.57 1.07
CA ALA A 112 -9.09 4.02 1.05
C ALA A 112 -10.48 4.47 0.63
N ILE A 113 -10.94 5.54 1.26
CA ILE A 113 -12.10 6.33 0.86
C ILE A 113 -11.59 7.43 -0.05
N LEU A 114 -12.22 7.58 -1.22
CA LEU A 114 -11.87 8.53 -2.25
C LEU A 114 -12.76 9.76 -2.18
N ARG A 115 -12.18 10.93 -2.48
CA ARG A 115 -12.88 12.20 -2.68
C ARG A 115 -13.66 12.21 -3.98
N TYR A 116 -13.17 11.49 -4.99
CA TYR A 116 -13.77 11.36 -6.32
C TYR A 116 -13.40 10.02 -6.95
N ARG A 117 -14.21 9.54 -7.91
CA ARG A 117 -13.95 8.27 -8.59
C ARG A 117 -12.76 8.38 -9.52
N LEU A 118 -11.89 7.37 -9.50
CA LEU A 118 -10.87 7.17 -10.53
C LEU A 118 -11.59 6.58 -11.76
N SER A 119 -11.59 7.29 -12.88
CA SER A 119 -12.09 6.80 -14.18
C SER A 119 -10.99 6.13 -14.99
#